data_AF-A0A953YMR2-F1
#
_entry.id   AF-A0A953YMR2-F1
#
_cell.length_a   1.000
_cell.length_b   1.000
_cell.length_c   1.000
_cell.angle_alpha   90.00
_cell.angle_beta   90.00
_cell.angle_gamma   90.00
#
_symmetry.space_group_name_H-M   'P 1'
#
loop_
_entity.id
_entity.type
_entity.pdbx_description
1 polymer ?
#
loop_
_entity_poly.entity_id
_entity_poly.type
_entity_poly.pdbx_seq_one_letter_code
_entity_poly.pdbx_strand_id
1 'polypeptide(L)'
;MRVRVYVDGFNLYYRALRKTPHKWLDLLKLSKLLVDPSDEIDCVRYFTARISPRAGDTDAPKRQQAYLSALATIPEIKVHYGRFLPKTKWRPIAHPTWDPHVYIEVHDTEEKGSDVNLAAHLLNDGWRDRYDAAVVMSQDTDLCEPLRMVHQDM
;
A
#
# COMPACT_ATOMS: atom_id res chain seq x y z
N MET A 1 20.24 10.73 -11.01
CA MET A 1 18.92 11.36 -11.28
C MET A 1 18.16 11.50 -9.97
N ARG A 2 17.13 12.36 -9.91
CA ARG A 2 16.19 12.46 -8.78
C ARG A 2 15.19 11.32 -8.89
N VAL A 3 15.12 10.45 -7.89
CA VAL A 3 14.21 9.30 -7.89
C VAL A 3 13.22 9.40 -6.74
N ARG A 4 11.95 9.17 -7.03
CA ARG A 4 10.91 9.01 -6.01
C ARG A 4 10.29 7.63 -6.06
N VAL A 5 10.07 7.07 -4.88
CA VAL A 5 9.53 5.72 -4.74
C VAL A 5 8.12 5.76 -4.19
N TYR A 6 7.24 4.95 -4.76
CA TYR A 6 5.83 4.82 -4.40
C TYR A 6 5.56 3.37 -4.06
N VAL A 7 5.25 3.10 -2.80
CA VAL A 7 5.09 1.75 -2.27
C VAL A 7 3.64 1.53 -1.87
N ASP A 8 3.00 0.56 -2.53
CA ASP A 8 1.70 0.04 -2.10
C ASP A 8 1.91 -0.93 -0.93
N GLY A 9 1.58 -0.47 0.27
CA GLY A 9 1.83 -1.21 1.50
C GLY A 9 1.01 -2.47 1.65
N PHE A 10 -0.23 -2.50 1.14
CA PHE A 10 -1.05 -3.71 1.20
C PHE A 10 -0.62 -4.71 0.15
N ASN A 11 -0.38 -4.28 -1.09
CA ASN A 11 0.11 -5.17 -2.12
C ASN A 11 1.46 -5.77 -1.72
N LEU A 12 2.41 -4.96 -1.28
CA LEU A 12 3.70 -5.42 -0.76
C LEU A 12 3.52 -6.44 0.38
N TYR A 13 2.69 -6.12 1.37
CA TYR A 13 2.46 -7.01 2.50
C TYR A 13 1.86 -8.35 2.07
N TYR A 14 0.74 -8.33 1.34
CA TYR A 14 0.01 -9.55 1.01
C TYR A 14 0.69 -10.39 -0.05
N ARG A 15 1.43 -9.78 -0.99
CA ARG A 15 2.09 -10.48 -2.09
C ARG A 15 3.50 -10.94 -1.75
N ALA A 16 4.26 -10.20 -0.93
CA ALA A 16 5.68 -10.50 -0.67
C ALA A 16 6.02 -10.80 0.81
N LEU A 17 5.38 -10.14 1.78
CA LEU A 17 5.87 -10.18 3.18
C LEU A 17 5.07 -11.09 4.13
N ARG A 18 3.76 -11.28 3.90
CA ARG A 18 2.85 -11.92 4.87
C ARG A 18 3.32 -13.31 5.30
N LYS A 19 3.81 -14.10 4.35
CA LYS A 19 4.25 -15.49 4.54
C LYS A 19 5.76 -15.63 4.81
N THR A 20 6.47 -14.53 5.06
CA THR A 20 7.92 -14.54 5.26
C THR A 20 8.29 -13.92 6.61
N PRO A 21 9.52 -14.14 7.13
CA PRO A 21 10.00 -13.45 8.32
C PRO A 21 10.38 -11.98 8.06
N HIS A 22 10.46 -11.53 6.80
CA HIS A 22 11.00 -10.23 6.40
C HIS A 22 10.02 -9.04 6.56
N LYS A 23 9.19 -9.05 7.61
CA LYS A 23 8.15 -8.03 7.84
C LYS A 23 8.70 -6.69 8.37
N TRP A 24 9.94 -6.69 8.85
CA TRP A 24 10.71 -5.50 9.25
C TRP A 24 11.58 -5.01 8.09
N LEU A 25 10.93 -4.65 6.99
CA LEU A 25 11.61 -4.21 5.78
C LEU A 25 11.89 -2.70 5.83
N ASP A 26 13.17 -2.33 5.73
CA ASP A 26 13.60 -0.95 5.55
C ASP A 26 13.38 -0.54 4.08
N LEU A 27 12.32 0.26 3.84
CA LEU A 27 11.90 0.61 2.48
C LEU A 27 12.91 1.52 1.79
N LEU A 28 13.62 2.38 2.52
CA LEU A 28 14.65 3.25 1.94
C LEU A 28 15.85 2.41 1.49
N LYS A 29 16.31 1.48 2.33
CA LYS A 29 17.40 0.57 1.95
C LYS A 29 17.04 -0.31 0.77
N LEU A 30 15.83 -0.89 0.76
CA LEU A 30 15.36 -1.65 -0.39
C LEU A 30 15.37 -0.78 -1.66
N SER A 31 14.83 0.44 -1.57
CA SER A 31 14.78 1.35 -2.71
C SER A 31 16.16 1.68 -3.27
N LYS A 32 17.14 1.93 -2.40
CA LYS A 32 18.54 2.19 -2.79
C LYS A 32 19.20 1.00 -3.50
N LEU A 33 18.75 -0.23 -3.25
CA LEU A 33 19.25 -1.43 -3.93
C LEU A 33 18.64 -1.62 -5.33
N LEU A 34 17.56 -0.91 -5.66
CA LEU A 34 16.82 -1.07 -6.91
C LEU A 34 17.14 -0.01 -7.96
N VAL A 35 17.91 1.01 -7.59
CA VAL A 35 18.28 2.15 -8.45
C VAL A 35 19.79 2.22 -8.61
N ASP A 36 20.28 3.06 -9.53
CA ASP A 36 21.72 3.25 -9.69
C ASP A 36 22.31 3.93 -8.43
N PRO A 37 23.52 3.57 -7.96
CA PRO A 37 24.15 4.23 -6.81
C PRO A 37 24.35 5.74 -6.96
N SER A 38 24.36 6.26 -8.19
CA SER A 38 24.43 7.70 -8.48
C SER A 38 23.07 8.41 -8.45
N ASP A 39 21.96 7.67 -8.30
CA ASP A 39 20.63 8.24 -8.14
C ASP A 39 20.36 8.70 -6.71
N GLU A 40 19.66 9.83 -6.60
CA GLU A 40 19.26 10.42 -5.33
C GLU A 40 17.80 10.10 -5.03
N ILE A 41 17.54 9.32 -3.98
CA ILE A 41 16.19 9.09 -3.48
C ILE A 41 15.83 10.15 -2.45
N ASP A 42 15.11 11.19 -2.87
CA ASP A 42 14.69 12.29 -1.99
C ASP A 42 13.39 11.98 -1.22
N CYS A 43 12.61 11.01 -1.68
CA CYS A 43 11.35 10.62 -1.04
C CYS A 43 10.91 9.19 -1.37
N VAL A 44 10.48 8.47 -0.33
CA VAL A 44 9.76 7.20 -0.40
C VAL A 44 8.35 7.40 0.17
N ARG A 45 7.32 7.29 -0.66
CA ARG A 45 5.93 7.39 -0.24
C ARG A 45 5.36 6.01 0.01
N TYR A 46 4.94 5.75 1.23
CA TYR A 46 4.35 4.48 1.66
C TYR A 46 2.85 4.61 1.87
N PHE A 47 2.05 3.94 1.04
CA PHE A 47 0.59 4.04 1.04
C PHE A 47 -0.01 2.85 1.79
N THR A 48 -0.82 3.11 2.81
CA THR A 48 -1.40 2.05 3.66
C THR A 48 -2.65 2.55 4.39
N ALA A 49 -3.31 1.70 5.17
CA ALA A 49 -4.37 2.12 6.10
C ALA A 49 -4.18 1.44 7.46
N ARG A 50 -4.63 2.11 8.52
CA ARG A 50 -4.55 1.58 9.89
C ARG A 50 -5.49 0.39 10.05
N ILE A 51 -4.95 -0.78 10.38
CA ILE A 51 -5.76 -2.00 10.55
C ILE A 51 -6.39 -2.09 11.93
N SER A 52 -7.58 -2.67 11.99
CA SER A 52 -8.27 -3.02 13.23
C SER A 52 -7.95 -4.47 13.65
N PRO A 53 -8.13 -4.81 14.94
CA PRO A 53 -8.05 -6.21 15.40
C PRO A 53 -9.00 -7.10 14.60
N ARG A 54 -8.54 -8.30 14.25
CA ARG A 54 -9.37 -9.33 13.60
C ARG A 54 -9.54 -10.52 14.52
N ALA A 55 -10.65 -11.24 14.37
CA ALA A 55 -10.85 -12.52 15.04
C ALA A 55 -9.66 -13.46 14.71
N GLY A 56 -8.95 -13.93 15.73
CA GLY A 56 -7.76 -14.77 15.60
C GLY A 56 -6.41 -14.04 15.60
N ASP A 57 -6.37 -12.70 15.48
CA ASP A 57 -5.11 -11.94 15.57
C ASP A 57 -5.36 -10.51 16.07
N THR A 58 -5.49 -10.39 17.39
CA THR A 58 -5.76 -9.10 18.07
C THR A 58 -4.55 -8.18 18.12
N ASP A 59 -3.33 -8.72 17.94
CA ASP A 59 -2.09 -7.94 18.02
C ASP A 59 -1.61 -7.40 16.67
N ALA A 60 -2.30 -7.72 15.57
CA ALA A 60 -1.96 -7.19 14.24
C ALA A 60 -1.82 -5.66 14.22
N PRO A 61 -2.73 -4.85 14.83
CA PRO A 61 -2.58 -3.40 14.87
C PRO A 61 -1.34 -2.94 15.62
N LYS A 62 -0.97 -3.62 16.73
CA LYS A 62 0.24 -3.29 17.50
C LYS A 62 1.49 -3.52 16.67
N ARG A 63 1.56 -4.64 15.95
CA ARG A 63 2.71 -4.94 15.06
C ARG A 63 2.78 -3.97 13.88
N GLN A 64 1.64 -3.60 13.29
CA GLN A 64 1.60 -2.57 12.25
C GLN A 64 2.07 -1.23 12.80
N GLN A 65 1.57 -0.81 13.97
CA GLN A 65 1.99 0.43 14.61
C GLN A 65 3.50 0.46 14.88
N ALA A 66 4.08 -0.63 15.38
CA ALA A 66 5.51 -0.72 15.62
C ALA A 66 6.32 -0.51 14.33
N TYR A 67 5.91 -1.16 13.23
CA TYR A 67 6.55 -0.99 11.93
C TYR A 67 6.40 0.44 11.38
N LEU A 68 5.19 1.01 11.43
CA LEU A 68 4.93 2.37 10.98
C LEU A 68 5.69 3.42 11.81
N SER A 69 5.80 3.22 13.12
CA SER A 69 6.61 4.06 13.99
C SER A 69 8.09 3.99 13.63
N ALA A 70 8.60 2.81 13.28
CA ALA A 70 9.98 2.65 12.84
C ALA A 70 10.22 3.28 11.47
N LEU A 71 9.30 3.16 10.51
CA LEU A 71 9.41 3.85 9.22
C LEU A 71 9.40 5.38 9.39
N ALA A 72 8.61 5.89 10.34
CA ALA A 72 8.51 7.33 10.62
C ALA A 72 9.80 7.95 11.19
N THR A 73 10.79 7.14 11.60
CA THR A 73 12.10 7.67 12.02
C THR A 73 13.03 7.96 10.83
N ILE A 74 12.67 7.53 9.62
CA ILE A 74 13.45 7.74 8.40
C ILE A 74 12.89 8.99 7.68
N PRO A 75 13.62 10.12 7.61
CA PRO A 75 13.12 11.39 7.09
C PRO A 75 12.59 11.36 5.65
N GLU A 76 13.16 10.49 4.82
CA GLU A 76 12.79 10.31 3.41
C GLU A 76 11.46 9.58 3.26
N ILE A 77 11.00 8.84 4.28
CA ILE A 77 9.77 8.05 4.22
C ILE A 77 8.57 8.87 4.67
N LYS A 78 7.57 8.98 3.78
CA LYS A 78 6.29 9.62 4.04
C LYS A 78 5.17 8.59 4.01
N VAL A 79 4.49 8.39 5.13
CA VAL A 79 3.34 7.48 5.22
C VAL A 79 2.05 8.21 4.86
N HIS A 80 1.32 7.66 3.90
CA HIS A 80 0.04 8.16 3.42
C HIS A 80 -1.06 7.19 3.80
N TYR A 81 -2.05 7.68 4.56
CA TYR A 81 -3.12 6.83 5.09
C TYR A 81 -4.39 6.89 4.23
N GLY A 82 -4.81 5.73 3.74
CA GLY A 82 -6.21 5.44 3.45
C GLY A 82 -6.99 5.16 4.75
N ARG A 83 -8.22 4.68 4.62
CA ARG A 83 -9.10 4.38 5.76
C ARG A 83 -9.87 3.09 5.54
N PHE A 84 -10.07 2.35 6.63
CA PHE A 84 -11.07 1.28 6.62
C PHE A 84 -12.43 1.84 6.98
N LEU A 85 -13.43 1.51 6.17
CA LEU A 85 -14.83 1.83 6.45
C LEU A 85 -15.54 0.56 6.93
N PRO A 86 -16.07 0.53 8.16
CA PRO A 86 -16.90 -0.58 8.60
C PRO A 86 -18.21 -0.57 7.80
N LYS A 87 -18.65 -1.74 7.37
CA LYS A 87 -19.91 -1.93 6.66
C LYS A 87 -20.59 -3.18 7.19
N THR A 88 -21.90 -3.09 7.36
CA THR A 88 -22.74 -4.26 7.55
C THR A 88 -23.36 -4.61 6.20
N LYS A 89 -23.15 -5.83 5.71
CA LYS A 89 -23.67 -6.28 4.42
C LYS A 89 -24.12 -7.73 4.46
N TRP A 90 -25.13 -8.05 3.67
CA TRP A 90 -25.57 -9.42 3.47
C TRP A 90 -24.63 -10.12 2.48
N ARG A 91 -24.08 -11.27 2.86
CA ARG A 91 -23.19 -12.09 2.02
C ARG A 91 -23.70 -13.53 1.96
N PRO A 92 -23.57 -14.21 0.80
CA PRO A 92 -23.95 -15.61 0.68
C PRO A 92 -23.01 -16.47 1.55
N ILE A 93 -23.54 -17.57 2.09
CA ILE A 93 -22.71 -18.59 2.73
C ILE A 93 -21.81 -19.23 1.66
N ALA A 94 -20.50 -19.33 1.92
CA ALA A 94 -19.53 -19.78 0.92
C ALA A 94 -19.74 -21.23 0.46
N HIS A 95 -20.21 -22.11 1.36
CA HIS A 95 -20.49 -23.51 1.09
C HIS A 95 -21.82 -23.91 1.73
N PRO A 96 -22.95 -23.51 1.13
CA PRO A 96 -24.25 -23.84 1.68
C PRO A 96 -24.53 -25.33 1.45
N THR A 97 -24.99 -25.99 2.51
CA THR A 97 -25.23 -27.44 2.53
C THR A 97 -26.58 -27.85 1.95
N TRP A 98 -27.52 -26.91 1.78
CA TRP A 98 -28.89 -27.21 1.32
C TRP A 98 -29.53 -26.12 0.46
N ASP A 99 -29.08 -24.86 0.54
CA ASP A 99 -29.65 -23.77 -0.27
C ASP A 99 -28.58 -22.70 -0.63
N PRO A 100 -28.24 -22.52 -1.93
CA PRO A 100 -27.27 -21.53 -2.39
C PRO A 100 -27.72 -20.06 -2.20
N HIS A 101 -28.97 -19.82 -1.82
CA HIS A 101 -29.54 -18.49 -1.62
C HIS A 101 -29.62 -18.07 -0.15
N VAL A 102 -28.92 -18.76 0.76
CA VAL A 102 -28.83 -18.32 2.16
C VAL A 102 -27.80 -17.20 2.29
N TYR A 103 -28.28 -16.03 2.71
CA TYR A 103 -27.46 -14.88 3.06
C TYR A 103 -27.42 -14.70 4.57
N ILE A 104 -26.28 -14.26 5.07
CA ILE A 104 -26.10 -13.84 6.46
C ILE A 104 -25.62 -12.40 6.50
N GLU A 105 -26.02 -11.67 7.52
CA GLU A 105 -25.51 -10.34 7.79
C GLU A 105 -24.10 -10.46 8.39
N VAL A 106 -23.12 -9.79 7.76
CA VAL A 106 -21.73 -9.78 8.22
C VAL A 106 -21.26 -8.36 8.48
N HIS A 107 -20.49 -8.18 9.56
CA HIS A 107 -19.64 -7.02 9.72
C HIS A 107 -18.38 -7.20 8.87
N ASP A 108 -18.16 -6.30 7.94
CA ASP A 108 -16.98 -6.27 7.09
C ASP A 108 -16.29 -4.91 7.16
N THR A 109 -15.06 -4.86 6.68
CA THR A 109 -14.26 -3.64 6.58
C THR A 109 -13.69 -3.55 5.18
N GLU A 110 -13.95 -2.43 4.50
CA GLU A 110 -13.38 -2.17 3.18
C GLU A 110 -12.29 -1.10 3.33
N GLU A 111 -11.08 -1.41 2.82
CA GLU A 111 -10.06 -0.39 2.61
C GLU A 111 -10.55 0.59 1.54
N LYS A 112 -10.34 1.88 1.79
CA LYS A 112 -10.54 2.94 0.81
C LYS A 112 -9.39 3.94 0.85
N GLY A 113 -8.81 4.15 -0.31
CA GLY A 113 -8.08 5.36 -0.65
C GLY A 113 -6.57 5.20 -0.74
N SER A 114 -5.97 4.08 -0.32
CA SER A 114 -4.52 3.88 -0.51
C SER A 114 -4.11 4.02 -1.98
N ASP A 115 -4.86 3.40 -2.88
CA ASP A 115 -4.48 3.26 -4.28
C ASP A 115 -4.71 4.57 -5.04
N VAL A 116 -5.84 5.24 -4.74
CA VAL A 116 -6.15 6.58 -5.23
C VAL A 116 -5.12 7.60 -4.74
N ASN A 117 -4.71 7.53 -3.46
CA ASN A 117 -3.67 8.40 -2.94
C ASN A 117 -2.32 8.15 -3.63
N LEU A 118 -1.99 6.88 -3.92
CA LEU A 118 -0.76 6.53 -4.63
C LEU A 118 -0.76 7.15 -6.04
N ALA A 119 -1.79 6.87 -6.83
CA ALA A 119 -1.94 7.41 -8.17
C ALA A 119 -1.92 8.95 -8.17
N ALA A 120 -2.68 9.57 -7.26
CA ALA A 120 -2.72 11.03 -7.13
C ALA A 120 -1.34 11.59 -6.80
N HIS A 121 -0.60 11.03 -5.84
CA HIS A 121 0.73 11.52 -5.49
C HIS A 121 1.77 11.29 -6.60
N LEU A 122 1.70 10.16 -7.32
CA LEU A 122 2.56 9.85 -8.46
C LEU A 122 2.42 10.90 -9.57
N LEU A 123 1.18 11.15 -10.00
CA LEU A 123 0.86 12.17 -11.00
C LEU A 123 1.24 13.55 -10.47
N ASN A 124 0.92 13.83 -9.20
CA ASN A 124 1.10 15.11 -8.57
C ASN A 124 2.56 15.56 -8.46
N ASP A 125 3.44 14.59 -8.22
CA ASP A 125 4.87 14.80 -8.18
C ASP A 125 5.46 14.86 -9.61
N GLY A 126 4.91 14.11 -10.57
CA GLY A 126 5.32 14.15 -11.98
C GLY A 126 5.09 15.51 -12.61
N TRP A 127 3.87 16.04 -12.55
CA TRP A 127 3.57 17.36 -13.14
C TRP A 127 4.31 18.52 -12.46
N ARG A 128 4.72 18.34 -11.20
CA ARG A 128 5.53 19.33 -10.45
C ARG A 128 7.04 19.16 -10.65
N ASP A 129 7.47 18.31 -11.57
CA ASP A 129 8.88 18.05 -11.85
C ASP A 129 9.67 17.70 -10.58
N ARG A 130 9.12 16.78 -9.77
CA ARG A 130 9.71 16.39 -8.47
C ARG A 130 10.63 15.17 -8.55
N TYR A 131 10.70 14.49 -9.69
CA TYR A 131 11.56 13.36 -9.95
C TYR A 131 11.89 13.31 -11.44
N ASP A 132 13.04 12.72 -11.78
CA ASP A 132 13.37 12.36 -13.16
C ASP A 132 12.98 10.89 -13.44
N ALA A 133 12.91 10.05 -12.39
CA ALA A 133 12.39 8.70 -12.47
C ALA A 133 11.51 8.34 -11.26
N ALA A 134 10.47 7.55 -11.51
CA ALA A 134 9.59 7.02 -10.47
C ALA A 134 9.73 5.50 -10.37
N VAL A 135 9.88 4.99 -9.14
CA VAL A 135 9.82 3.54 -8.85
C VAL A 135 8.49 3.24 -8.18
N VAL A 136 7.66 2.43 -8.82
CA VAL A 136 6.37 2.00 -8.25
C VAL A 136 6.43 0.53 -7.85
N MET A 137 6.24 0.26 -6.56
CA MET A 137 6.24 -1.09 -5.99
C MET A 137 4.79 -1.54 -5.74
N SER A 138 4.15 -2.08 -6.78
CA SER A 138 2.83 -2.71 -6.68
C SER A 138 2.63 -3.72 -7.80
N GLN A 139 1.75 -4.70 -7.57
CA GLN A 139 1.17 -5.58 -8.58
C GLN A 139 -0.30 -5.23 -8.88
N ASP A 140 -0.75 -4.04 -8.47
CA ASP A 140 -2.10 -3.58 -8.77
C ASP A 140 -2.19 -3.01 -10.19
N THR A 141 -3.02 -3.63 -11.03
CA THR A 141 -3.24 -3.23 -12.43
C THR A 141 -4.04 -1.94 -12.55
N ASP A 142 -4.73 -1.50 -11.48
CA ASP A 142 -5.44 -0.22 -11.48
C ASP A 142 -4.46 0.97 -11.59
N LEU A 143 -3.17 0.75 -11.32
CA LEU A 143 -2.10 1.74 -11.48
C LEU A 143 -1.54 1.84 -12.91
N CYS A 144 -2.00 1.01 -13.86
CA CYS A 144 -1.51 1.06 -15.23
C CYS A 144 -1.77 2.42 -15.91
N GLU A 145 -2.95 3.01 -15.71
CA GLU A 145 -3.29 4.30 -16.31
C GLU A 145 -2.46 5.48 -15.76
N PRO A 146 -2.32 5.68 -14.42
CA PRO A 146 -1.46 6.74 -13.92
C PRO A 146 0.02 6.55 -14.30
N LEU A 147 0.50 5.30 -14.42
CA LEU A 147 1.84 5.01 -14.95
C LEU A 147 1.98 5.42 -16.41
N ARG A 148 0.98 5.11 -17.25
CA ARG A 148 0.93 5.52 -18.66
C ARG A 148 1.01 7.05 -18.78
N MET A 149 0.21 7.77 -17.98
CA MET A 149 0.21 9.23 -17.96
C MET A 149 1.57 9.81 -17.59
N VAL A 150 2.22 9.31 -16.54
CA VAL A 150 3.58 9.77 -16.17
C VAL A 150 4.60 9.48 -17.26
N HIS A 151 4.50 8.33 -17.94
CA HIS A 151 5.50 7.94 -18.93
C HIS A 151 5.34 8.67 -20.27
N GLN A 152 4.11 8.98 -20.68
CA GLN A 152 3.80 9.51 -22.01
C GLN A 152 3.47 11.00 -22.01
N ASP A 153 2.87 11.49 -20.93
CA ASP A 153 2.24 12.81 -20.88
C ASP A 153 3.00 13.79 -19.95
N MET A 154 4.08 13.36 -19.30
CA MET A 154 4.88 14.15 -18.34
C MET A 154 6.39 14.09 -18.61
#